data_AF-A0A556M9D9-F1
#
_entry.id   AF-A0A556M9D9-F1
#
_cell.length_a   1.000
_cell.length_b   1.000
_cell.length_c   1.000
_cell.angle_alpha   90.00
_cell.angle_beta   90.00
_cell.angle_gamma   90.00
#
_symmetry.space_group_name_H-M   'P 1'
#
loop_
_entity.id
_entity.type
_entity.pdbx_description
1 polymer ?
#
loop_
_entity_poly.entity_id
_entity_poly.type
_entity_poly.pdbx_seq_one_letter_code
_entity_poly.pdbx_strand_id
1 'polypeptide(L)'
;MISCLGASRKYRVPRNTIKAWAGKLNLTTLLSAENSSTLPGMTQSQESKLLIKKINELTKALELSQLKNLALETNIELAESDLYIKIRKRRGTKQS
;
A
#
# COMPACT_ATOMS: atom_id res chain seq x y z
N MET A 1 16.12 25.02 11.81
CA MET A 1 16.23 23.57 11.54
C MET A 1 15.09 22.86 12.27
N ILE A 2 14.17 22.19 11.57
CA ILE A 2 13.03 21.51 12.21
C ILE A 2 13.50 20.16 12.76
N SER A 3 13.19 19.86 14.03
CA SER A 3 13.53 18.57 14.62
C SER A 3 12.73 17.42 13.98
N CYS A 4 13.21 16.18 14.08
CA CYS A 4 12.47 15.00 13.58
C CYS A 4 11.04 14.92 14.13
N LEU A 5 10.83 15.38 15.37
CA LEU A 5 9.51 15.43 16.00
C LEU A 5 8.62 16.50 15.37
N GLY A 6 9.17 17.69 15.09
CA GLY A 6 8.46 18.76 14.40
C GLY A 6 8.04 18.37 12.98
N ALA A 7 8.94 17.71 12.24
CA ALA A 7 8.65 17.20 10.90
C ALA A 7 7.58 16.09 10.94
N SER A 8 7.65 15.19 11.92
CA SER A 8 6.65 14.12 12.08
C SER A 8 5.24 14.66 12.27
N ARG A 9 5.08 15.68 13.12
CA ARG A 9 3.78 16.32 13.35
C ARG A 9 3.28 17.09 12.14
N LYS A 10 4.17 17.81 11.46
CA LYS A 10 3.81 18.65 10.31
C LYS A 10 3.39 17.84 9.08
N TYR A 11 4.11 16.77 8.77
CA TYR A 11 3.91 15.98 7.55
C TYR A 11 3.17 14.66 7.79
N ARG A 12 2.77 14.37 9.03
CA ARG A 12 2.13 13.10 9.45
C ARG A 12 2.94 11.85 9.05
N VAL A 13 4.27 11.99 9.04
CA VAL A 13 5.18 10.88 8.76
C VAL A 13 5.74 10.35 10.09
N PRO A 14 5.82 9.03 10.32
CA PRO A 14 6.38 8.48 11.55
C PRO A 14 7.83 8.94 11.79
N ARG A 15 8.16 9.25 13.05
CA ARG A 15 9.51 9.69 13.44
C ARG A 15 10.61 8.72 13.00
N ASN A 16 10.32 7.41 13.04
CA ASN A 16 11.27 6.38 12.63
C ASN A 16 11.57 6.43 11.13
N THR A 17 10.55 6.71 10.31
CA THR A 17 10.70 6.91 8.86
C THR A 17 11.58 8.13 8.57
N ILE A 18 11.36 9.24 9.29
CA ILE A 18 12.17 10.46 9.15
C ILE A 18 13.63 10.20 9.56
N LYS A 19 13.85 9.46 10.65
CA LYS A 19 15.20 9.05 11.08
C LYS A 19 15.88 8.16 10.04
N ALA A 20 15.14 7.22 9.45
CA ALA A 20 15.66 6.34 8.39
C ALA A 20 16.05 7.15 7.14
N TRP A 21 15.25 8.14 6.75
CA TRP A 21 15.57 9.04 5.64
C TRP A 21 16.78 9.91 5.95
N ALA A 22 16.88 10.46 7.16
CA ALA A 22 18.06 11.21 7.59
C ALA A 22 19.31 10.32 7.50
N GLY A 23 19.24 9.08 8.00
CA GLY A 23 20.32 8.09 7.87
C GLY A 23 20.74 7.80 6.42
N LYS A 24 19.75 7.64 5.53
CA LYS A 24 19.96 7.29 4.12
C LYS A 24 20.40 8.47 3.25
N LEU A 25 19.97 9.68 3.58
CA LEU A 25 20.28 10.93 2.87
C LEU A 25 21.35 11.76 3.57
N ASN A 26 22.08 11.16 4.52
CA ASN A 26 23.23 11.81 5.15
C ASN A 26 24.22 12.27 4.07
N LEU A 27 24.89 13.40 4.30
CA LEU A 27 25.84 13.99 3.36
C LEU A 27 26.94 12.99 2.94
N THR A 28 27.37 12.13 3.85
CA THR A 28 28.33 11.05 3.55
C THR A 28 27.77 10.02 2.57
N THR A 29 26.49 9.65 2.70
CA THR A 29 25.80 8.76 1.78
C THR A 29 25.55 9.42 0.42
N LEU A 30 25.26 10.73 0.39
CA LEU A 30 25.08 11.49 -0.85
C LEU A 30 26.39 11.65 -1.63
N LEU A 31 27.48 12.01 -0.94
CA LEU A 31 28.82 12.12 -1.53
C LEU A 31 29.37 10.75 -1.98
N SER A 32 29.00 9.67 -1.28
CA SER A 32 29.36 8.31 -1.71
C SER A 32 28.50 7.80 -2.87
N ALA A 33 27.23 8.24 -2.99
CA ALA A 33 26.32 7.85 -4.06
C ALA A 33 26.59 8.59 -5.38
N GLU A 34 27.20 9.78 -5.31
CA GLU A 34 27.67 10.54 -6.47
C GLU A 34 28.67 9.73 -7.33
N ASN A 35 29.33 8.72 -6.73
CA ASN A 35 30.28 7.84 -7.41
C ASN A 35 29.68 6.51 -7.92
N SER A 36 28.42 6.15 -7.62
CA SER A 36 27.91 4.82 -7.97
C SER A 36 26.50 4.73 -8.54
N SER A 37 25.73 5.82 -8.60
CA SER A 37 24.50 5.79 -9.39
C SER A 37 23.98 7.20 -9.61
N THR A 38 24.11 7.69 -10.83
CA THR A 38 23.12 8.56 -11.43
C THR A 38 21.76 7.91 -11.23
N LEU A 39 21.02 8.31 -10.19
CA LEU A 39 19.58 8.17 -10.19
C LEU A 39 19.13 8.92 -11.44
N PRO A 40 18.60 8.23 -12.48
CA PRO A 40 18.11 8.96 -13.63
C PRO A 40 17.02 9.85 -13.08
N GLY A 41 17.21 11.17 -13.15
CA GLY A 41 16.14 12.11 -12.87
C GLY A 41 14.99 11.71 -13.76
N MET A 42 14.00 11.02 -13.19
CA MET A 42 12.83 10.59 -13.93
C MET A 42 12.17 11.87 -14.41
N THR A 43 12.18 12.07 -15.72
CA THR A 43 11.45 13.19 -16.32
C THR A 43 9.99 13.05 -15.88
N GLN A 44 9.31 14.16 -15.61
CA GLN A 44 7.91 14.19 -15.14
C GLN A 44 6.96 13.25 -15.93
N SER A 45 7.27 13.01 -17.21
CA SER A 45 6.58 12.06 -18.10
C SER A 45 6.75 10.57 -17.72
N GLN A 46 7.88 10.18 -17.14
CA GLN A 46 8.12 8.81 -16.69
C GLN A 46 7.39 8.52 -15.37
N GLU A 47 7.35 9.49 -14.46
CA GLU A 47 6.58 9.40 -13.22
C GLU A 47 5.09 9.19 -13.53
N SER A 48 4.51 10.00 -14.42
CA SER A 48 3.10 9.88 -14.78
C SER A 48 2.77 8.51 -15.40
N LYS A 49 3.66 7.95 -16.23
CA LYS A 49 3.50 6.60 -16.78
C LYS A 49 3.52 5.52 -15.70
N LEU A 50 4.42 5.63 -14.72
CA LEU A 50 4.50 4.68 -13.59
C LEU A 50 3.27 4.78 -12.69
N LEU A 51 2.81 6.00 -12.42
CA LEU A 51 1.57 6.28 -11.69
C LEU A 51 0.36 5.63 -12.38
N ILE A 52 0.20 5.82 -13.69
CA ILE A 52 -0.90 5.21 -14.46
C ILE A 52 -0.84 3.68 -14.40
N LYS A 53 0.35 3.09 -14.55
CA LYS A 53 0.51 1.64 -14.41
C LYS A 53 0.07 1.16 -13.03
N LYS A 54 0.45 1.89 -11.97
CA LYS A 54 0.07 1.52 -10.60
C LYS A 54 -1.42 1.68 -10.36
N ILE A 55 -2.04 2.72 -10.91
CA ILE A 55 -3.50 2.89 -10.88
C ILE A 55 -4.16 1.67 -11.52
N ASN A 56 -3.74 1.28 -12.73
CA ASN A 56 -4.31 0.13 -13.43
C ASN A 56 -4.11 -1.21 -12.70
N GLU A 57 -2.98 -1.39 -12.03
CA GLU A 57 -2.72 -2.57 -11.21
C GLU A 57 -3.67 -2.62 -10.01
N LEU A 58 -3.82 -1.49 -9.31
CA LEU A 58 -4.68 -1.38 -8.14
C LEU A 58 -6.16 -1.50 -8.49
N THR A 59 -6.62 -0.94 -9.62
CA THR A 59 -8.00 -1.10 -10.07
C THR A 59 -8.32 -2.55 -10.39
N LYS A 60 -7.43 -3.26 -11.10
CA LYS A 60 -7.59 -4.69 -11.36
C LYS A 60 -7.61 -5.52 -10.07
N ALA A 61 -6.75 -5.22 -9.11
CA ALA A 61 -6.73 -5.91 -7.83
C ALA A 61 -8.05 -5.68 -7.05
N LEU A 62 -8.61 -4.47 -7.13
CA LEU A 62 -9.88 -4.11 -6.52
C LEU A 62 -11.05 -4.85 -7.19
N GLU A 63 -11.14 -4.83 -8.52
CA GLU A 63 -12.16 -5.56 -9.28
C GLU A 63 -12.14 -7.06 -8.96
N LEU A 64 -10.95 -7.65 -8.94
CA LEU A 64 -10.76 -9.06 -8.58
C LEU A 64 -11.23 -9.35 -7.15
N SER A 65 -10.94 -8.47 -6.20
CA SER A 65 -11.40 -8.63 -4.82
C SER A 65 -12.92 -8.51 -4.71
N GLN A 66 -13.54 -7.60 -5.46
CA GLN A 66 -15.00 -7.45 -5.49
C GLN A 66 -15.68 -8.69 -6.09
N LEU A 67 -15.14 -9.23 -7.18
CA LEU A 67 -15.64 -10.48 -7.79
C LEU A 67 -15.52 -11.66 -6.82
N LYS A 68 -14.42 -11.77 -6.07
CA LYS A 68 -14.27 -12.80 -5.03
C LYS A 68 -15.31 -12.67 -3.93
N ASN A 69 -15.58 -11.44 -3.47
CA ASN A 69 -16.59 -11.21 -2.43
C ASN A 69 -17.98 -11.62 -2.93
N LEU A 70 -18.36 -11.19 -4.13
CA LEU A 70 -19.64 -11.58 -4.75
C LEU A 70 -19.75 -13.11 -4.88
N ALA A 71 -18.73 -13.78 -5.41
CA ALA A 71 -18.75 -15.23 -5.55
C ALA A 71 -18.88 -15.95 -4.20
N LEU A 72 -18.25 -15.43 -3.14
CA LEU A 72 -18.38 -15.99 -1.80
C LEU A 72 -19.78 -15.77 -1.23
N GLU A 73 -20.37 -14.59 -1.41
CA GLU A 73 -21.74 -14.29 -0.99
C GLU A 73 -22.74 -15.21 -1.70
N THR A 74 -22.64 -15.34 -3.03
CA THR A 74 -23.52 -16.24 -3.79
C THR A 74 -23.36 -17.69 -3.37
N ASN A 75 -22.13 -18.14 -3.08
CA ASN A 75 -21.90 -19.51 -2.63
C ASN A 75 -22.46 -19.76 -1.23
N ILE A 76 -22.43 -18.76 -0.35
CA ILE A 76 -23.06 -18.85 0.97
C ILE A 76 -24.57 -18.97 0.81
N GLU A 77 -25.18 -18.12 -0.02
CA GLU A 77 -26.62 -18.16 -0.30
C GLU A 77 -27.05 -19.53 -0.83
N LEU A 78 -26.39 -20.03 -1.89
CA LEU A 78 -26.69 -21.35 -2.46
C LEU A 78 -26.49 -22.49 -1.46
N ALA A 79 -25.46 -22.43 -0.62
CA ALA A 79 -25.21 -23.44 0.40
C ALA A 79 -26.31 -23.46 1.47
N GLU A 80 -26.81 -22.30 1.88
CA GLU A 80 -27.85 -22.18 2.90
C GLU A 80 -29.25 -22.47 2.35
N SER A 81 -29.57 -22.02 1.12
CA SER A 81 -30.89 -22.21 0.50
C SER A 81 -31.08 -23.60 -0.09
N ASP A 82 -30.15 -24.05 -0.93
CA ASP A 82 -30.37 -25.20 -1.81
C ASP A 82 -29.81 -26.48 -1.18
N LEU A 83 -28.69 -26.35 -0.44
CA LEU A 83 -28.01 -27.48 0.20
C LEU A 83 -28.34 -27.60 1.69
N TYR A 84 -29.02 -26.61 2.28
CA TYR A 84 -29.36 -26.54 3.70
C TYR A 84 -28.15 -26.71 4.64
N ILE A 85 -26.96 -26.32 4.18
CA ILE A 85 -25.72 -26.36 4.95
C ILE A 85 -25.57 -25.04 5.71
N LYS A 86 -25.70 -25.10 7.04
CA LYS A 86 -25.56 -23.90 7.88
C LYS A 86 -24.10 -23.46 8.01
N ILE A 87 -23.73 -22.33 7.41
CA ILE A 87 -22.36 -21.79 7.48
C ILE A 87 -22.24 -20.84 8.69
N ARG A 88 -21.59 -21.29 9.76
CA ARG A 88 -21.37 -20.47 10.97
C ARG A 88 -20.00 -19.77 10.95
N LYS A 89 -19.94 -18.49 11.31
CA LYS A 89 -18.66 -17.77 11.55
C LYS A 89 -17.85 -18.42 12.70
N ARG A 90 -16.53 -18.40 12.58
CA ARG A 90 -15.62 -18.85 13.65
C ARG A 90 -15.71 -17.92 14.87
N ARG A 91 -15.39 -18.44 16.06
CA ARG A 91 -15.40 -17.66 17.31
C ARG A 91 -14.40 -16.51 17.21
N GLY A 92 -14.81 -15.28 17.56
CA GLY A 92 -13.95 -14.09 17.60
C GLY A 92 -14.07 -13.15 16.39
N THR A 93 -14.79 -13.52 15.34
CA THR A 93 -15.00 -12.65 14.17
C THR A 93 -16.21 -11.73 14.42
N LYS A 94 -16.06 -10.41 14.23
CA LYS A 94 -17.13 -9.42 14.44
C LYS A 94 -18.29 -9.63 13.44
N GLN A 95 -19.53 -9.51 13.91
CA GLN A 95 -20.71 -9.43 13.05
C GLN A 95 -20.90 -7.97 12.59
N SER A 96 -21.10 -7.80 11.28
CA SER A 96 -21.64 -6.59 10.65
C SER A 96 -23.13 -6.80 10.44
#